data_AF-A1B5U6-F1
#
_entry.id   AF-A1B5U6-F1
#
_cell.length_a   1.000
_cell.length_b   1.000
_cell.length_c   1.000
_cell.angle_alpha   90.00
_cell.angle_beta   90.00
_cell.angle_gamma   90.00
#
_symmetry.space_group_name_H-M   'P 1'
#
loop_
_entity.id
_entity.type
_entity.pdbx_description
1 polymer ?
#
loop_
_entity_poly.entity_id
_entity_poly.type
_entity_poly.pdbx_seq_one_letter_code
_entity_poly.pdbx_strand_id
1 'polypeptide(L)'
;MPHSDATEFTGHCLCGAIRFRGTYDATNDLKACHCGQCRRWSGHYWAAILPKSLEIQGQPKWYRASDIARRGFCPECGSSLFWQRDGSDIIDVAAGAIDSPTGLRLLGHIFVADKGDYYEIADGLPQDPRE
;
A
#
# COMPACT_ATOMS: atom_id res chain seq x y z
N MET A 1 -5.57 -31.39 7.09
CA MET A 1 -5.37 -30.22 7.97
C MET A 1 -4.87 -29.09 7.08
N PRO A 2 -5.68 -28.12 6.62
CA PRO A 2 -5.11 -26.97 5.95
C PRO A 2 -4.71 -25.97 7.04
N HIS A 3 -3.44 -25.97 7.42
CA HIS A 3 -2.91 -24.90 8.25
C HIS A 3 -2.92 -23.60 7.43
N SER A 4 -3.37 -22.54 8.07
CA SER A 4 -3.62 -21.22 7.49
C SER A 4 -2.33 -20.57 6.94
N ASP A 5 -2.29 -20.31 5.62
CA ASP A 5 -1.25 -19.55 4.91
C ASP A 5 -1.28 -18.03 5.21
N ALA A 6 -1.67 -17.65 6.42
CA ALA A 6 -1.76 -16.24 6.83
C ALA A 6 -0.45 -15.80 7.49
N THR A 7 0.21 -14.80 6.92
CA THR A 7 1.39 -14.14 7.47
C THR A 7 0.97 -12.91 8.25
N GLU A 8 1.43 -12.79 9.50
CA GLU A 8 1.20 -11.62 10.35
C GLU A 8 2.10 -10.45 9.95
N PHE A 9 1.60 -9.23 10.12
CA PHE A 9 2.39 -8.01 9.96
C PHE A 9 2.03 -6.97 11.00
N THR A 10 3.00 -6.12 11.32
CA THR A 10 2.82 -4.88 12.07
C THR A 10 3.41 -3.72 11.28
N GLY A 11 2.97 -2.51 11.59
CA GLY A 11 3.55 -1.32 10.99
C GLY A 11 3.07 -0.05 11.65
N HIS A 12 3.66 1.06 11.24
CA HIS A 12 3.36 2.36 11.82
C HIS A 12 3.69 3.51 10.86
N CYS A 13 3.09 4.68 11.13
CA CYS A 13 3.51 5.91 10.48
C CYS A 13 4.87 6.40 11.00
N LEU A 14 5.49 7.35 10.32
CA LEU A 14 6.83 7.85 10.68
C LEU A 14 6.94 8.31 12.14
N CYS A 15 5.92 8.99 12.68
CA CYS A 15 5.93 9.45 14.09
C CYS A 15 5.42 8.41 15.11
N GLY A 16 4.92 7.25 14.65
CA GLY A 16 4.38 6.20 15.51
C GLY A 16 3.00 6.48 16.12
N ALA A 17 2.37 7.62 15.82
CA ALA A 17 1.02 7.98 16.31
C ALA A 17 -0.09 7.09 15.72
N ILE A 18 0.15 6.51 14.54
CA ILE A 18 -0.70 5.48 13.94
C ILE A 18 0.11 4.19 13.90
N ARG A 19 -0.47 3.14 14.47
CA ARG A 19 0.05 1.78 14.44
C ARG A 19 -1.00 0.87 13.87
N PHE A 20 -0.58 -0.20 13.21
CA PHE A 20 -1.51 -1.17 12.68
C PHE A 20 -0.91 -2.57 12.73
N ARG A 21 -1.79 -3.57 12.75
CA ARG A 21 -1.41 -4.98 12.66
C ARG A 21 -2.46 -5.76 11.91
N GLY A 22 -2.09 -6.91 11.38
CA GLY A 22 -3.02 -7.71 10.61
C GLY A 22 -2.39 -8.97 10.06
N THR A 23 -3.10 -9.58 9.12
CA THR A 23 -2.65 -10.74 8.36
C THR A 23 -2.85 -10.54 6.87
N TYR A 24 -1.97 -11.12 6.05
CA TYR A 24 -2.17 -11.30 4.61
C TYR A 24 -1.86 -12.75 4.23
N ASP A 25 -2.25 -13.21 3.05
CA ASP A 25 -1.92 -14.56 2.58
C ASP A 25 -1.07 -14.53 1.29
N ALA A 26 -0.73 -15.71 0.77
CA ALA A 26 0.05 -15.85 -0.44
C ALA A 26 -0.62 -15.28 -1.71
N THR A 27 -1.90 -14.92 -1.67
CA THR A 27 -2.64 -14.31 -2.80
C THR A 27 -2.46 -12.79 -2.88
N ASN A 28 -1.67 -12.22 -1.98
CA ASN A 28 -1.42 -10.79 -1.92
C ASN A 28 -0.54 -10.31 -3.08
N ASP A 29 -1.20 -9.83 -4.14
CA ASP A 29 -0.56 -9.31 -5.35
C ASP A 29 0.03 -7.92 -5.14
N LEU A 30 1.21 -7.87 -4.51
CA LEU A 30 1.92 -6.62 -4.28
C LEU A 30 2.49 -6.05 -5.57
N LYS A 31 1.81 -5.06 -6.16
CA LYS A 31 2.27 -4.31 -7.34
C LYS A 31 2.61 -2.86 -6.98
N ALA A 32 3.61 -2.31 -7.65
CA ALA A 32 3.95 -0.89 -7.54
C ALA A 32 3.09 -0.07 -8.51
N CYS A 33 2.26 0.83 -7.98
CA CYS A 33 1.42 1.72 -8.78
C CYS A 33 2.11 3.06 -9.05
N HIS A 34 2.25 3.39 -10.34
CA HIS A 34 2.97 4.57 -10.83
C HIS A 34 2.04 5.71 -11.25
N CYS A 35 0.72 5.56 -11.08
CA CYS A 35 -0.24 6.58 -11.53
C CYS A 35 0.01 7.94 -10.86
N GLY A 36 -0.45 9.01 -11.51
CA GLY A 36 -0.24 10.37 -11.02
C GLY A 36 -0.75 10.64 -9.60
N GLN A 37 -1.80 9.95 -9.13
CA GLN A 37 -2.28 10.12 -7.76
C GLN A 37 -1.34 9.46 -6.74
N CYS A 38 -0.86 8.24 -7.02
CA CYS A 38 0.10 7.55 -6.15
C CYS A 38 1.40 8.35 -6.06
N ARG A 39 1.89 8.90 -7.18
CA ARG A 39 3.07 9.79 -7.22
C ARG A 39 2.94 11.02 -6.36
N ARG A 40 1.84 11.76 -6.50
CA ARG A 40 1.64 12.98 -5.70
C ARG A 40 1.42 12.69 -4.22
N TRP A 41 0.94 11.49 -3.90
CA TRP A 41 0.63 11.13 -2.52
C TRP A 41 1.82 10.56 -1.74
N SER A 42 2.63 9.69 -2.35
CA SER A 42 3.81 9.11 -1.70
C SER A 42 5.12 9.85 -1.99
N GLY A 43 5.14 10.70 -3.02
CA GLY A 43 6.38 11.30 -3.55
C GLY A 43 7.15 10.38 -4.52
N HIS A 44 6.67 9.16 -4.76
CA HIS A 44 7.24 8.18 -5.70
C HIS A 44 6.17 7.21 -6.20
N TYR A 45 6.45 5.96 -6.54
CA TYR A 45 5.34 5.00 -6.69
C TYR A 45 4.73 4.64 -5.32
N TRP A 46 3.56 4.01 -5.32
CA TRP A 46 2.95 3.48 -4.10
C TRP A 46 2.67 1.99 -4.27
N ALA A 47 3.10 1.19 -3.30
CA ALA A 47 2.86 -0.25 -3.25
C ALA A 47 2.15 -0.59 -1.95
N ALA A 48 1.19 -1.49 -2.01
CA ALA A 48 0.38 -1.84 -0.85
C ALA A 48 -0.04 -3.29 -0.84
N ILE A 49 -0.15 -3.83 0.37
CA ILE A 49 -0.71 -5.15 0.61
C ILE A 49 -2.23 -5.07 0.76
N LEU A 50 -2.91 -6.16 0.43
CA LEU A 50 -4.33 -6.38 0.64
C LEU A 50 -4.52 -7.33 1.83
N PRO A 51 -4.67 -6.81 3.06
CA PRO A 51 -4.76 -7.63 4.25
C PRO A 51 -6.10 -8.41 4.32
N LYS A 52 -6.07 -9.60 4.93
CA LYS A 52 -7.26 -10.36 5.35
C LYS A 52 -7.84 -9.86 6.67
N SER A 53 -6.98 -9.29 7.52
CA SER A 53 -7.39 -8.63 8.75
C SER A 53 -6.54 -7.38 8.96
N LEU A 54 -7.16 -6.33 9.49
CA LEU A 54 -6.47 -5.08 9.79
C LEU A 54 -7.06 -4.45 11.04
N GLU A 55 -6.22 -4.27 12.05
CA GLU A 55 -6.50 -3.45 13.22
C GLU A 55 -5.66 -2.18 13.14
N ILE A 56 -6.30 -1.02 13.32
CA ILE A 56 -5.64 0.29 13.30
C ILE A 56 -5.78 0.93 14.68
N GLN A 57 -4.66 1.34 15.25
CA GLN A 57 -4.57 2.14 16.46
C GLN A 57 -4.17 3.58 16.11
N GLY A 58 -4.83 4.56 16.75
CA GLY A 58 -4.75 5.96 16.38
C GLY A 58 -5.85 6.37 15.38
N GLN A 59 -5.82 7.63 14.93
CA GLN A 59 -6.85 8.19 14.04
C GLN A 59 -6.21 8.71 12.74
N PRO A 60 -6.21 7.90 11.66
CA PRO A 60 -5.84 8.38 10.34
C PRO A 60 -6.81 9.45 9.84
N LYS A 61 -6.29 10.45 9.13
CA LYS A 61 -7.12 11.37 8.37
C LYS A 61 -7.41 10.76 7.01
N TRP A 62 -8.68 10.75 6.63
CA TRP A 62 -9.14 10.25 5.33
C TRP A 62 -9.39 11.42 4.37
N TYR A 63 -8.90 11.28 3.14
CA TYR A 63 -9.09 12.23 2.05
C TYR A 63 -9.74 11.52 0.85
N ARG A 64 -10.80 12.13 0.31
CA ARG A 64 -11.48 11.66 -0.90
C ARG A 64 -10.60 12.00 -2.11
N ALA A 65 -9.90 11.00 -2.65
CA ALA A 65 -8.92 11.21 -3.72
C ALA A 65 -9.52 11.10 -5.13
N SER A 66 -10.63 10.38 -5.27
CA SER A 66 -11.35 10.19 -6.52
C SER A 66 -12.81 9.83 -6.26
N ASP A 67 -13.62 9.66 -7.30
CA ASP A 67 -15.03 9.26 -7.19
C ASP A 67 -15.23 7.79 -6.81
N ILE A 68 -14.15 7.03 -6.55
CA ILE A 68 -14.22 5.59 -6.27
C ILE A 68 -13.41 5.17 -5.04
N ALA A 69 -12.66 6.08 -4.42
CA ALA A 69 -11.75 5.70 -3.33
C ALA A 69 -11.35 6.86 -2.40
N ARG A 70 -10.95 6.48 -1.19
CA ARG A 70 -10.33 7.36 -0.19
C ARG A 70 -8.91 6.92 0.15
N ARG A 71 -8.09 7.88 0.60
CA ARG A 71 -6.71 7.69 1.05
C ARG A 71 -6.57 8.09 2.51
N GLY A 72 -5.94 7.26 3.32
CA GLY A 72 -5.71 7.47 4.75
C GLY A 72 -4.25 7.79 5.04
N PHE A 73 -4.00 8.87 5.77
CA PHE A 73 -2.64 9.31 6.10
C PHE A 73 -2.55 9.76 7.56
N CYS A 74 -1.32 9.84 8.08
CA CYS A 74 -1.09 10.37 9.41
C CYS A 74 -1.25 11.89 9.42
N PRO A 75 -2.15 12.47 10.23
CA PRO A 75 -2.31 13.93 10.30
C PRO A 75 -1.08 14.63 10.89
N GLU A 76 -0.27 13.92 11.67
CA GLU A 76 0.92 14.49 12.34
C GLU A 76 2.16 14.51 11.45
N CYS A 77 2.49 13.38 10.81
CA CYS A 77 3.73 13.24 10.02
C CYS A 77 3.51 13.11 8.51
N GLY A 78 2.27 13.09 8.03
CA GLY A 78 1.95 13.02 6.60
C GLY A 78 2.16 11.66 5.93
N SER A 79 2.58 10.60 6.65
CA SER A 79 2.80 9.28 6.04
C SER A 79 1.54 8.79 5.30
N SER A 80 1.71 8.37 4.05
CA SER A 80 0.68 7.73 3.21
C SER A 80 0.50 6.27 3.63
N LEU A 81 -0.60 5.95 4.30
CA LEU A 81 -0.75 4.65 4.97
C LEU A 81 -1.77 3.74 4.31
N PHE A 82 -2.91 4.28 3.89
CA PHE A 82 -4.07 3.46 3.54
C PHE A 82 -4.74 3.90 2.25
N TRP A 83 -5.27 2.94 1.50
CA TRP A 83 -6.19 3.20 0.39
C TRP A 83 -7.41 2.29 0.53
N GLN A 84 -8.59 2.81 0.21
CA GLN A 84 -9.81 2.02 0.26
C GLN A 84 -10.75 2.42 -0.86
N ARG A 85 -11.13 1.43 -1.67
CA ARG A 85 -12.20 1.54 -2.66
C ARG A 85 -13.56 1.65 -1.98
N ASP A 86 -14.44 2.47 -2.55
CA ASP A 86 -15.83 2.51 -2.12
C ASP A 86 -16.49 1.12 -2.26
N GLY A 87 -17.26 0.72 -1.25
CA GLY A 87 -17.92 -0.59 -1.21
C GLY A 87 -16.99 -1.78 -0.92
N SER A 88 -15.68 -1.57 -0.75
CA SER A 88 -14.74 -2.60 -0.32
C SER A 88 -14.56 -2.57 1.19
N ASP A 89 -14.65 -3.73 1.83
CA ASP A 89 -14.28 -3.92 3.24
C ASP A 89 -12.76 -4.00 3.44
N ILE A 90 -12.01 -4.21 2.35
CA ILE A 90 -10.54 -4.28 2.38
C ILE A 90 -9.96 -2.86 2.33
N ILE A 91 -9.06 -2.58 3.26
CA ILE A 91 -8.22 -1.39 3.31
C ILE A 91 -6.79 -1.81 2.95
N ASP A 92 -6.29 -1.30 1.84
CA ASP A 92 -4.93 -1.57 1.40
C ASP A 92 -3.94 -0.82 2.31
N VAL A 93 -2.84 -1.47 2.66
CA VAL A 93 -1.83 -0.93 3.58
C VAL A 93 -0.51 -0.69 2.85
N ALA A 94 0.03 0.52 2.96
CA ALA A 94 1.29 0.91 2.36
C ALA A 94 2.43 -0.04 2.80
N ALA A 95 3.04 -0.73 1.84
CA ALA A 95 4.07 -1.72 2.12
C ALA A 95 5.31 -1.10 2.79
N GLY A 96 5.61 0.16 2.48
CA GLY A 96 6.71 0.92 3.07
C GLY A 96 6.49 1.34 4.53
N ALA A 97 5.29 1.16 5.08
CA ALA A 97 4.97 1.46 6.48
C ALA A 97 4.94 0.18 7.36
N ILE A 98 5.22 -0.99 6.78
CA ILE A 98 5.27 -2.27 7.48
C ILE A 98 6.66 -2.46 8.10
N ASP A 99 6.70 -2.98 9.33
CA ASP A 99 7.93 -3.24 10.06
C ASP A 99 8.81 -4.26 9.32
N SER A 100 10.11 -4.00 9.29
CA SER A 100 11.08 -4.93 8.71
C SER A 100 11.47 -6.02 9.71
N PRO A 101 11.76 -7.25 9.24
CA PRO A 101 11.72 -7.70 7.84
C PRO A 101 10.29 -7.99 7.36
N THR A 102 9.91 -7.46 6.19
CA THR A 102 8.53 -7.58 5.69
C THR A 102 8.25 -8.92 4.99
N GLY A 103 9.27 -9.59 4.44
CA GLY A 103 9.09 -10.79 3.61
C GLY A 103 8.37 -10.55 2.28
N LEU A 104 7.98 -9.30 1.97
CA LEU A 104 7.23 -8.95 0.79
C LEU A 104 8.10 -8.94 -0.48
N ARG A 105 7.48 -9.20 -1.63
CA ARG A 105 8.08 -9.13 -2.96
C ARG A 105 7.13 -8.42 -3.91
N LEU A 106 7.66 -7.49 -4.69
CA LEU A 106 6.91 -6.91 -5.80
C LEU A 106 6.72 -7.98 -6.88
N LEU A 107 5.51 -8.03 -7.45
CA LEU A 107 5.18 -8.91 -8.57
C LEU A 107 5.16 -8.19 -9.92
N GLY A 108 5.18 -6.85 -9.90
CA GLY A 108 5.11 -6.04 -11.11
C GLY A 108 4.84 -4.57 -10.82
N HIS A 109 4.82 -3.79 -11.90
CA HIS A 109 4.62 -2.36 -11.93
C HIS A 109 3.41 -2.05 -12.81
N ILE A 110 2.47 -1.26 -12.32
CA ILE A 110 1.25 -0.89 -13.04
C ILE A 110 1.17 0.62 -13.24
N PHE A 111 0.49 1.05 -14.30
CA PHE A 111 0.41 2.46 -14.74
C PHE A 111 1.78 3.06 -15.08
N VAL A 112 2.72 2.28 -15.64
CA VAL A 112 4.09 2.77 -15.90
C VAL A 112 4.16 3.84 -16.99
N ALA A 113 3.13 3.98 -17.82
CA ALA A 113 3.03 5.11 -18.76
C ALA A 113 3.01 6.47 -18.03
N ASP A 114 2.52 6.47 -16.78
CA ASP A 114 2.52 7.62 -15.89
C ASP A 114 3.71 7.61 -14.93
N LYS A 115 4.76 6.80 -15.11
CA LYS A 115 5.91 6.81 -14.16
C LYS A 115 6.62 8.16 -14.13
N GLY A 116 7.36 8.41 -13.05
CA GLY A 116 8.31 9.54 -13.05
C GLY A 116 9.37 9.34 -14.13
N ASP A 117 9.66 10.38 -14.89
CA ASP A 117 10.72 10.41 -15.91
C ASP A 117 12.14 10.50 -15.31
N TYR A 118 12.24 10.64 -13.99
CA TYR A 118 13.48 10.77 -13.23
C TYR A 118 14.08 9.46 -12.71
N TYR A 119 13.52 8.29 -13.07
CA TYR A 119 14.06 6.98 -12.70
C TYR A 119 13.68 5.87 -13.70
N GLU A 120 14.47 4.81 -13.72
CA GLU A 120 14.19 3.59 -14.49
C GLU A 120 13.73 2.44 -13.59
N ILE A 121 12.85 1.59 -14.12
CA ILE A 121 12.43 0.33 -13.47
C ILE A 121 13.33 -0.77 -14.04
N ALA A 122 14.31 -1.21 -13.25
CA ALA A 122 15.39 -2.09 -13.69
C ALA A 122 15.46 -3.43 -12.93
N ASP A 123 14.42 -3.79 -12.18
CA ASP A 123 14.36 -5.04 -11.41
C ASP A 123 13.92 -6.27 -12.23
N GLY A 124 13.60 -6.07 -13.51
CA GLY A 124 13.17 -7.14 -14.42
C GLY A 124 11.73 -7.63 -14.21
N LEU A 125 10.97 -6.99 -13.32
CA LEU A 125 9.57 -7.34 -13.10
C LEU A 125 8.67 -6.85 -14.25
N PRO A 126 7.51 -7.50 -14.47
CA PRO A 126 6.53 -7.06 -15.46
C PRO A 126 6.14 -5.58 -15.26
N GLN A 127 6.02 -4.86 -16.38
CA GLN A 127 5.62 -3.45 -16.42
C GLN A 127 4.38 -3.29 -17.30
N ASP A 128 3.25 -2.97 -16.69
CA ASP A 128 1.98 -2.70 -17.37
C ASP A 128 1.73 -1.18 -17.48
N PRO A 129 1.55 -0.63 -18.69
CA PRO A 129 1.29 0.79 -18.87
C PRO A 129 -0.08 1.26 -18.36
N ARG A 130 -1.06 0.37 -18.17
CA ARG A 130 -2.48 0.75 -17.97
C ARG A 130 -3.22 0.03 -16.84
N GLU A 131 -2.82 -1.17 -16.40
CA GLU A 131 -3.16 -1.89 -15.14
C GLU A 131 -2.96 -3.41 -15.27
#